data_AF-A0A254QLR2-F1
#
_entry.id   AF-A0A254QLR2-F1
#
_cell.length_a   1.000
_cell.length_b   1.000
_cell.length_c   1.000
_cell.angle_alpha   90.00
_cell.angle_beta   90.00
_cell.angle_gamma   90.00
#
_symmetry.space_group_name_H-M   'P 1'
#
loop_
_entity.id
_entity.type
_entity.pdbx_description
1 polymer ?
#
loop_
_entity_poly.entity_id
_entity_poly.type
_entity_poly.pdbx_seq_one_letter_code
_entity_poly.pdbx_strand_id
1 'polypeptide(L)'
;MKKLIVIAATMMMGLQAQASVTASEFVSDFVNQANHRLEYINKQRTAAKKRTNYCSALDAKQVKTIQEIVAKNPEITVGDFTAQLSDSLKCFPEFWSPWSRTKTTRGMLVNTKAYIMDISLIQDVLADLNDGKLPSEHTKLLDSYNNWEWLKGAQ
;
A
#
# COMPACT_ATOMS: atom_id res chain seq x y z
N MET A 1 34.08 -18.02 -46.93
CA MET A 1 33.87 -18.21 -45.48
C MET A 1 34.02 -16.88 -44.76
N LYS A 2 33.16 -16.62 -43.77
CA LYS A 2 33.12 -15.48 -42.82
C LYS A 2 32.01 -14.46 -43.09
N LYS A 3 31.28 -14.23 -41.99
CA LYS A 3 30.37 -13.10 -41.68
C LYS A 3 28.86 -13.36 -41.82
N LEU A 4 28.31 -14.41 -41.22
CA LEU A 4 26.86 -14.45 -40.94
C LEU A 4 26.50 -15.25 -39.67
N ILE A 5 27.27 -15.17 -38.58
CA ILE A 5 26.82 -15.75 -37.28
C ILE A 5 27.42 -14.94 -36.11
N VAL A 6 27.06 -13.67 -35.96
CA VAL A 6 27.30 -12.93 -34.70
C VAL A 6 26.16 -11.93 -34.46
N ILE A 7 24.92 -12.35 -34.65
CA ILE A 7 23.74 -11.59 -34.20
C ILE A 7 22.69 -12.61 -33.73
N ALA A 8 23.00 -13.34 -32.66
CA ALA A 8 22.02 -14.24 -32.04
C ALA A 8 22.21 -14.45 -30.53
N ALA A 9 23.23 -13.84 -29.90
CA ALA A 9 23.59 -14.11 -28.51
C ALA A 9 23.45 -12.91 -27.56
N THR A 10 22.97 -11.75 -28.03
CA THR A 10 22.81 -10.54 -27.19
C THR A 10 21.36 -10.18 -26.87
N MET A 11 20.38 -10.98 -27.31
CA MET A 11 18.96 -10.77 -26.96
C MET A 11 18.43 -11.75 -25.90
N MET A 12 19.32 -12.43 -25.15
CA MET A 12 18.94 -13.32 -24.04
C MET A 12 19.41 -12.82 -22.67
N MET A 13 19.68 -11.53 -22.51
CA MET A 13 19.96 -10.92 -21.22
C MET A 13 18.92 -9.83 -20.99
N GLY A 14 17.95 -10.09 -20.12
CA GLY A 14 17.02 -9.04 -19.70
C GLY A 14 15.60 -9.47 -19.32
N LEU A 15 15.26 -10.76 -19.29
CA LEU A 15 14.14 -11.19 -18.45
C LEU A 15 14.70 -11.43 -17.04
N GLN A 16 15.01 -10.34 -16.34
CA GLN A 16 15.11 -10.42 -14.89
C GLN A 16 13.69 -10.79 -14.42
N ALA A 17 13.47 -12.08 -14.18
CA ALA A 17 12.36 -12.51 -13.35
C ALA A 17 12.59 -11.83 -12.00
N GLN A 18 11.93 -10.69 -11.78
CA GLN A 18 11.84 -10.07 -10.48
C GLN A 18 11.22 -11.14 -9.58
N ALA A 19 12.03 -11.71 -8.67
CA ALA A 19 11.53 -12.70 -7.73
C ALA A 19 10.45 -12.00 -6.90
N SER A 20 9.20 -12.46 -7.03
CA SER A 20 8.06 -11.96 -6.28
C SER A 20 8.40 -12.00 -4.79
N VAL A 21 8.18 -10.88 -4.09
CA VAL A 21 8.52 -10.79 -2.67
C VAL A 21 7.58 -11.64 -1.82
N THR A 22 8.11 -12.20 -0.74
CA THR A 22 7.29 -13.05 0.13
C THR A 22 6.19 -12.22 0.81
N ALA A 23 5.02 -12.83 1.02
CA ALA A 23 3.92 -12.17 1.73
C ALA A 23 4.34 -11.62 3.10
N SER A 24 5.20 -12.34 3.83
CA SER A 24 5.71 -11.91 5.13
C SER A 24 6.62 -10.68 5.05
N GLU A 25 7.50 -10.63 4.05
CA GLU A 25 8.41 -9.50 3.83
C GLU A 25 7.60 -8.26 3.43
N PHE A 26 6.70 -8.39 2.46
CA PHE A 26 5.78 -7.32 2.08
C PHE A 26 5.00 -6.76 3.28
N VAL A 27 4.39 -7.63 4.10
CA VAL A 27 3.62 -7.19 5.27
C VAL A 27 4.50 -6.42 6.26
N SER A 28 5.70 -6.92 6.55
CA SER A 28 6.64 -6.28 7.47
C SER A 28 6.98 -4.87 7.00
N ASP A 29 7.37 -4.74 5.72
CA ASP A 29 7.82 -3.47 5.16
C ASP A 29 6.65 -2.49 5.00
N PHE A 30 5.49 -2.97 4.59
CA PHE A 30 4.26 -2.18 4.54
C PHE A 30 3.88 -1.63 5.92
N VAL A 31 3.92 -2.45 6.97
CA VAL A 31 3.57 -2.01 8.33
C VAL A 31 4.58 -0.98 8.85
N ASN A 32 5.88 -1.20 8.64
CA ASN A 32 6.91 -0.23 9.02
C ASN A 32 6.71 1.10 8.32
N GLN A 33 6.53 1.08 7.00
CA GLN A 33 6.37 2.29 6.22
C GLN A 33 5.05 3.02 6.53
N ALA A 34 3.96 2.28 6.77
CA ALA A 34 2.70 2.85 7.22
C ALA A 34 2.84 3.56 8.57
N ASN A 35 3.52 2.94 9.54
CA ASN A 35 3.77 3.57 10.83
C ASN A 35 4.62 4.84 10.71
N HIS A 36 5.67 4.81 9.88
CA HIS A 36 6.48 5.99 9.60
C HIS A 36 5.64 7.12 8.96
N ARG A 37 4.77 6.80 8.00
CA ARG A 37 3.86 7.77 7.37
C ARG A 37 2.82 8.31 8.34
N LEU A 38 2.27 7.49 9.23
CA LEU A 38 1.33 7.93 10.26
C LEU A 38 1.95 8.96 11.20
N GLU A 39 3.22 8.78 11.58
CA GLU A 39 3.95 9.77 12.37
C GLU A 39 4.05 11.11 11.62
N TYR A 40 4.43 11.08 10.34
CA TYR A 40 4.52 12.28 9.51
C TYR A 40 3.16 12.97 9.33
N ILE A 41 2.11 12.22 9.02
CA ILE A 41 0.74 12.74 8.88
C ILE A 41 0.30 13.44 10.16
N ASN A 42 0.51 12.83 11.33
CA ASN A 42 0.13 13.44 12.60
C ASN A 42 0.94 14.70 12.91
N LYS A 43 2.26 14.71 12.65
CA LYS A 43 3.08 15.93 12.76
C LYS A 43 2.52 17.08 11.94
N GLN A 44 2.15 16.82 10.67
CA GLN A 44 1.55 17.82 9.79
C GLN A 44 0.18 18.30 10.29
N ARG A 45 -0.65 17.39 10.79
CA ARG A 45 -1.98 17.72 11.35
C ARG A 45 -1.87 18.57 12.61
N THR A 46 -0.93 18.26 13.50
CA THR A 46 -0.65 19.05 14.70
C THR A 46 -0.16 20.45 14.33
N ALA A 47 0.78 20.57 13.38
CA ALA A 47 1.25 21.86 12.87
C ALA A 47 0.10 22.70 12.27
N ALA A 48 -0.83 22.04 11.57
CA ALA A 48 -2.04 22.65 11.02
C ALA A 48 -3.19 22.84 12.05
N LYS A 49 -2.93 22.64 13.35
CA LYS A 49 -3.90 22.77 14.45
C LYS A 49 -5.20 21.96 14.23
N LYS A 50 -5.13 20.81 13.56
CA LYS A 50 -6.28 19.92 13.37
C LYS A 50 -6.64 19.27 14.71
N ARG A 51 -7.93 19.32 15.08
CA ARG A 51 -8.44 18.84 16.37
C ARG A 51 -8.47 17.31 16.51
N THR A 52 -8.58 16.57 15.42
CA THR A 52 -8.69 15.11 15.45
C THR A 52 -7.39 14.51 14.95
N ASN A 53 -6.70 13.78 15.82
CA ASN A 53 -5.56 12.96 15.42
C ASN A 53 -6.06 11.76 14.62
N TYR A 54 -5.27 11.34 13.65
CA TYR A 54 -5.47 10.10 12.92
C TYR A 54 -4.87 8.94 13.75
N CYS A 55 -4.79 7.71 13.22
CA CYS A 55 -4.03 6.63 13.88
C CYS A 55 -2.63 7.11 14.23
N SER A 56 -2.15 6.81 15.44
CA SER A 56 -0.75 7.03 15.80
C SER A 56 0.18 5.98 15.20
N ALA A 57 -0.30 4.74 15.11
CA ALA A 57 0.35 3.58 14.51
C ALA A 57 -0.74 2.56 14.12
N LEU A 58 -0.38 1.57 13.30
CA LEU A 58 -1.22 0.41 13.06
C LEU A 58 -1.27 -0.48 14.30
N ASP A 59 -2.48 -0.83 14.74
CA ASP A 59 -2.70 -1.75 15.84
C ASP A 59 -2.60 -3.22 15.41
N ALA A 60 -2.58 -4.14 16.38
CA ALA A 60 -2.44 -5.57 16.11
C ALA A 60 -3.58 -6.14 15.24
N LYS A 61 -4.78 -5.56 15.30
CA LYS A 61 -5.91 -6.01 14.49
C LYS A 61 -5.73 -5.58 13.04
N GLN A 62 -5.30 -4.34 12.79
CA GLN A 62 -5.01 -3.82 11.46
C GLN A 62 -3.85 -4.58 10.81
N VAL A 63 -2.77 -4.84 11.56
CA VAL A 63 -1.64 -5.67 11.09
C VAL A 63 -2.12 -7.08 10.70
N LYS A 64 -2.95 -7.70 11.55
CA LYS A 64 -3.53 -9.01 11.24
C LYS A 64 -4.42 -8.97 9.99
N THR A 65 -5.20 -7.90 9.79
CA THR A 65 -6.00 -7.74 8.57
C THR A 65 -5.13 -7.68 7.32
N ILE A 66 -4.02 -6.94 7.35
CA ILE A 66 -3.07 -6.89 6.22
C ILE A 66 -2.52 -8.29 5.93
N GLN A 67 -2.06 -9.01 6.97
CA GLN A 67 -1.59 -10.39 6.84
C GLN A 67 -2.64 -11.30 6.20
N GLU A 68 -3.88 -11.22 6.66
CA GLU A 68 -4.97 -12.05 6.15
C GLU A 68 -5.31 -11.74 4.69
N ILE A 69 -5.32 -10.47 4.28
CA ILE A 69 -5.61 -10.07 2.90
C ILE A 69 -4.55 -10.67 1.96
N VAL A 70 -3.27 -10.49 2.30
CA VAL A 70 -2.15 -10.95 1.47
C VAL A 70 -2.05 -12.49 1.47
N ALA A 71 -2.27 -13.14 2.62
CA ALA A 71 -2.18 -14.60 2.72
C ALA A 71 -3.35 -15.34 2.05
N LYS A 72 -4.56 -14.77 2.06
CA LYS A 72 -5.74 -15.39 1.43
C LYS A 72 -5.69 -15.34 -0.10
N ASN A 73 -5.04 -14.32 -0.66
CA ASN A 73 -4.94 -14.15 -2.11
C ASN A 73 -3.54 -13.64 -2.50
N PRO A 74 -2.56 -14.52 -2.76
CA PRO A 74 -1.22 -14.11 -3.20
C PRO A 74 -1.22 -13.41 -4.56
N GLU A 75 -2.30 -13.55 -5.33
CA GLU A 75 -2.50 -12.97 -6.65
C GLU A 75 -3.32 -11.66 -6.58
N ILE A 76 -3.57 -11.14 -5.37
CA ILE A 76 -4.34 -9.91 -5.18
C ILE A 76 -3.68 -8.76 -5.95
N THR A 77 -4.50 -7.98 -6.65
CA THR A 77 -4.03 -6.79 -7.34
C THR A 77 -3.83 -5.63 -6.37
N VAL A 78 -3.02 -4.65 -6.76
CA VAL A 78 -2.83 -3.42 -5.97
C VAL A 78 -4.15 -2.70 -5.72
N GLY A 79 -5.05 -2.67 -6.72
CA GLY A 79 -6.38 -2.08 -6.60
C GLY A 79 -7.25 -2.81 -5.57
N ASP A 80 -7.32 -4.14 -5.67
CA ASP A 80 -8.13 -4.97 -4.75
C ASP A 80 -7.59 -4.91 -3.32
N PHE A 81 -6.27 -4.93 -3.16
CA PHE A 81 -5.62 -4.76 -1.85
C PHE A 81 -5.98 -3.41 -1.22
N THR A 82 -5.86 -2.33 -2.00
CA THR A 82 -6.17 -0.97 -1.53
C THR A 82 -7.64 -0.84 -1.13
N ALA A 83 -8.55 -1.39 -1.94
CA ALA A 83 -9.98 -1.37 -1.65
C ALA A 83 -10.31 -2.14 -0.36
N GLN A 84 -9.83 -3.38 -0.23
CA GLN A 84 -10.10 -4.21 0.96
C GLN A 84 -9.50 -3.64 2.24
N LEU A 85 -8.27 -3.12 2.15
CA LEU A 85 -7.57 -2.58 3.31
C LEU A 85 -8.14 -1.23 3.74
N SER A 86 -8.49 -0.34 2.81
CA SER A 86 -9.07 0.98 3.15
C SER A 86 -10.41 0.87 3.86
N ASP A 87 -11.24 -0.12 3.51
CA ASP A 87 -12.50 -0.41 4.23
C ASP A 87 -12.27 -0.90 5.67
N SER A 88 -11.09 -1.47 5.93
CA SER A 88 -10.76 -2.15 7.19
C SER A 88 -9.89 -1.33 8.14
N LEU A 89 -9.06 -0.41 7.63
CA LEU A 89 -8.12 0.39 8.43
C LEU A 89 -8.83 1.28 9.45
N LYS A 90 -9.82 2.08 9.01
CA LYS A 90 -10.65 2.91 9.90
C LYS A 90 -9.81 3.77 10.86
N CYS A 91 -8.82 4.47 10.33
CA CYS A 91 -7.84 5.14 11.19
C CYS A 91 -8.31 6.46 11.81
N PHE A 92 -9.47 6.97 11.40
CA PHE A 92 -10.20 7.95 12.19
C PHE A 92 -11.14 7.26 13.18
N PRO A 93 -11.21 7.73 14.44
CA PRO A 93 -12.28 7.30 15.32
C PRO A 93 -13.63 7.61 14.66
N GLU A 94 -14.53 6.62 14.61
CA GLU A 94 -15.91 6.79 14.15
C GLU A 94 -16.60 7.83 15.06
N PHE A 95 -16.58 9.10 14.66
CA PHE A 95 -17.06 10.22 15.49
C PHE A 95 -18.59 10.22 15.68
N TRP A 96 -19.28 9.27 15.03
CA TRP A 96 -20.71 9.05 15.10
C TRP A 96 -20.96 7.55 15.17
N SER A 97 -21.65 7.08 16.23
CA SER A 97 -22.41 5.83 16.14
C SER A 97 -23.21 5.87 14.83
N PRO A 98 -23.31 4.77 14.07
CA PRO A 98 -24.02 4.74 12.80
C PRO A 98 -25.53 4.91 13.05
N TRP A 99 -25.94 6.12 13.42
CA TRP A 99 -27.30 6.59 13.37
C TRP A 99 -27.64 6.69 11.91
N SER A 100 -28.09 5.53 11.45
CA SER A 100 -28.71 5.27 10.18
C SER A 100 -27.75 5.06 9.00
N ARG A 101 -27.55 3.77 8.70
CA ARG A 101 -27.76 3.26 7.32
C ARG A 101 -29.23 3.51 6.90
N THR A 102 -29.77 4.72 7.08
CA THR A 102 -31.09 5.04 6.52
C THR A 102 -30.87 5.20 5.04
N LYS A 103 -31.51 4.30 4.32
CA LYS A 103 -31.80 4.35 2.91
C LYS A 103 -32.30 5.76 2.55
N THR A 104 -31.40 6.65 2.18
CA THR A 104 -31.75 7.87 1.46
C THR A 104 -31.21 7.70 0.05
N THR A 105 -32.13 7.78 -0.90
CA THR A 105 -32.00 7.55 -2.35
C THR A 105 -31.13 8.60 -3.07
N ARG A 106 -30.13 9.15 -2.36
CA ARG A 106 -29.12 10.12 -2.81
C ARG A 106 -27.78 9.89 -2.08
N GLY A 107 -27.52 8.63 -1.73
CA GLY A 107 -26.51 8.21 -0.77
C GLY A 107 -25.06 8.48 -1.17
N MET A 108 -24.20 8.48 -0.13
CA MET A 108 -22.73 8.40 -0.17
C MET A 108 -21.95 9.71 0.09
N LEU A 109 -22.20 10.41 1.20
CA LEU A 109 -21.29 11.49 1.67
C LEU A 109 -21.11 11.58 3.19
N VAL A 110 -21.14 10.46 3.93
CA VAL A 110 -20.95 10.49 5.39
C VAL A 110 -19.88 9.49 5.86
N ASN A 111 -18.76 9.40 5.14
CA ASN A 111 -17.40 9.22 5.72
C ASN A 111 -16.28 9.34 4.68
N THR A 112 -16.56 9.92 3.51
CA THR A 112 -15.67 9.94 2.35
C THR A 112 -14.29 10.52 2.70
N LYS A 113 -14.19 11.47 3.64
CA LYS A 113 -12.91 12.05 4.06
C LYS A 113 -12.02 11.08 4.84
N ALA A 114 -12.59 10.26 5.71
CA ALA A 114 -11.82 9.25 6.45
C ALA A 114 -11.35 8.16 5.49
N TYR A 115 -12.26 7.70 4.64
CA TYR A 115 -11.98 6.74 3.59
C TYR A 115 -10.89 7.20 2.61
N ILE A 116 -10.94 8.46 2.16
CA ILE A 116 -9.91 9.04 1.28
C ILE A 116 -8.54 9.09 1.98
N MET A 117 -8.47 9.37 3.29
CA MET A 117 -7.18 9.36 3.99
C MET A 117 -6.63 7.95 4.16
N ASP A 118 -7.49 6.95 4.43
CA ASP A 118 -7.07 5.55 4.50
C ASP A 118 -6.53 5.08 3.13
N ILE A 119 -7.21 5.44 2.02
CA ILE A 119 -6.69 5.19 0.67
C ILE A 119 -5.35 5.90 0.43
N SER A 120 -5.26 7.19 0.76
CA SER A 120 -4.05 7.97 0.56
C SER A 120 -2.88 7.37 1.34
N LEU A 121 -3.09 6.94 2.59
CA LEU A 121 -2.07 6.26 3.37
C LEU A 121 -1.57 5.00 2.66
N ILE A 122 -2.48 4.14 2.19
CA ILE A 122 -2.11 2.90 1.50
C ILE A 122 -1.34 3.21 0.22
N GLN A 123 -1.83 4.13 -0.61
CA GLN A 123 -1.19 4.51 -1.87
C GLN A 123 0.18 5.15 -1.65
N ASP A 124 0.32 6.02 -0.66
CA ASP A 124 1.59 6.64 -0.31
C ASP A 124 2.61 5.59 0.17
N VAL A 125 2.16 4.63 1.00
CA VAL A 125 3.00 3.51 1.44
C VAL A 125 3.41 2.63 0.26
N LEU A 126 2.47 2.27 -0.62
CA LEU A 126 2.78 1.47 -1.81
C LEU A 126 3.72 2.22 -2.76
N ALA A 127 3.58 3.53 -2.90
CA ALA A 127 4.51 4.34 -3.67
C ALA A 127 5.90 4.36 -3.03
N ASP A 128 5.99 4.51 -1.71
CA ASP A 128 7.28 4.51 -0.98
C ASP A 128 8.03 3.18 -1.11
N LEU A 129 7.31 2.07 -1.06
CA LEU A 129 7.85 0.73 -1.28
C LEU A 129 8.28 0.48 -2.74
N ASN A 130 7.98 1.44 -3.63
CA ASN A 130 8.25 1.39 -5.06
C ASN A 130 8.90 2.70 -5.55
N ASP A 131 9.76 3.27 -4.71
CA ASP A 131 10.64 4.42 -5.05
C ASP A 131 9.87 5.67 -5.46
N GLY A 132 8.76 5.91 -4.77
CA GLY A 132 7.84 7.00 -5.02
C GLY A 132 6.92 6.79 -6.22
N LYS A 133 6.93 5.62 -6.86
CA LYS A 133 6.02 5.30 -7.98
C LYS A 133 4.89 4.41 -7.50
N LEU A 134 3.67 4.94 -7.52
CA LEU A 134 2.49 4.13 -7.28
C LEU A 134 2.36 3.06 -8.38
N PRO A 135 2.35 1.75 -8.03
CA PRO A 135 2.15 0.71 -9.03
C PRO A 135 0.76 0.76 -9.68
N SER A 136 0.62 0.16 -10.86
CA SER A 136 -0.68 0.06 -11.52
C SER A 136 -1.65 -0.78 -10.66
N GLU A 137 -2.90 -0.35 -10.61
CA GLU A 137 -3.96 -1.04 -9.88
C GLU A 137 -4.17 -2.50 -10.33
N HIS A 138 -3.80 -2.84 -11.57
CA HIS A 138 -3.93 -4.19 -12.13
C HIS A 138 -2.69 -5.07 -11.92
N THR A 139 -1.60 -4.52 -11.40
CA THR A 139 -0.41 -5.29 -11.08
C THR A 139 -0.66 -6.13 -9.83
N LYS A 140 -0.17 -7.38 -9.81
CA LYS A 140 -0.19 -8.20 -8.60
C LYS A 140 0.64 -7.52 -7.50
N LEU A 141 0.13 -7.53 -6.28
CA LEU A 141 0.73 -6.79 -5.17
C LEU A 141 2.18 -7.18 -4.91
N LEU A 142 2.48 -8.48 -4.83
CA LEU A 142 3.83 -8.98 -4.53
C LEU A 142 4.82 -8.82 -5.69
N ASP A 143 4.31 -8.75 -6.92
CA ASP A 143 5.12 -8.49 -8.12
C ASP A 143 5.35 -6.99 -8.33
N SER A 144 4.49 -6.16 -7.74
CA SER A 144 4.62 -4.70 -7.84
C SER A 144 5.81 -4.17 -7.07
N TYR A 145 6.29 -4.92 -6.07
CA TYR A 145 7.25 -4.53 -5.05
C TYR A 145 8.70 -4.49 -5.56
N ASN A 146 9.24 -3.28 -5.69
CA ASN A 146 10.63 -3.04 -6.11
C ASN A 146 11.54 -2.78 -4.91
N ASN A 147 12.13 -3.83 -4.33
CA ASN A 147 13.04 -3.72 -3.17
C ASN A 147 14.47 -3.23 -3.50
N TRP A 148 14.68 -2.28 -4.44
CA TRP A 148 16.04 -2.02 -4.95
C TRP A 148 16.92 -1.09 -4.10
N GLU A 149 16.42 -0.45 -3.03
CA GLU A 149 17.19 0.58 -2.31
C GLU A 149 17.44 0.40 -0.80
N TRP A 150 16.81 -0.56 -0.09
CA TRP A 150 17.18 -0.80 1.32
C TRP A 150 18.55 -1.49 1.51
N LEU A 151 19.14 -2.07 0.43
CA LEU A 151 20.46 -2.70 0.45
C LEU A 151 21.65 -1.75 0.22
N LYS A 152 21.41 -0.45 -0.05
CA LYS A 152 22.50 0.51 -0.35
C LYS A 152 22.69 1.63 0.67
N GLY A 153 21.84 1.72 1.70
CA GLY A 153 21.92 2.74 2.74
C GLY A 153 22.62 2.34 4.05
N ALA A 154 23.15 1.11 4.14
CA ALA A 154 23.80 0.57 5.34
C ALA A 154 25.33 0.37 5.20
N GLN A 155 25.99 1.10 4.29
CA GLN A 155 27.46 1.15 4.17
C GLN A 155 27.98 2.58 4.25
#